data_AF-A0A847PX94-F1
#
_entry.id   AF-A0A847PX94-F1
#
_cell.length_a   1.000
_cell.length_b   1.000
_cell.length_c   1.000
_cell.angle_alpha   90.00
_cell.angle_beta   90.00
_cell.angle_gamma   90.00
#
_symmetry.space_group_name_H-M   'P 1'
#
loop_
_entity.id
_entity.type
_entity.pdbx_description
1 polymer ?
#
loop_
_entity_poly.entity_id
_entity_poly.type
_entity_poly.pdbx_seq_one_letter_code
_entity_poly.pdbx_strand_id
1 'polypeptide(L)' 'MAGDLKQIYHLFNPNKALQNDDLENYYVEIDQNEINIEDLKTRLELSLETHEPIKLLFTGHRGSGKTTALNRLVSYLN' A
#
# COMPACT_ATOMS: atom_id res chain seq x y z
N MET A 1 -11.43 -12.23 18.39
CA MET A 1 -10.18 -11.65 18.91
C MET A 1 -9.12 -12.73 18.88
N ALA A 2 -8.02 -12.51 18.15
CA ALA A 2 -6.89 -13.44 18.14
C ALA A 2 -6.09 -13.23 19.44
N GLY A 3 -5.89 -14.29 20.22
CA GLY A 3 -5.31 -14.23 21.57
C GLY A 3 -3.82 -14.59 21.62
N ASP A 4 -3.20 -14.91 20.48
CA ASP A 4 -1.87 -15.51 20.41
C ASP A 4 -1.16 -15.10 19.10
N LEU A 5 0.14 -14.78 19.18
CA LEU A 5 0.99 -14.34 18.07
C LEU A 5 1.03 -15.34 16.90
N LYS A 6 0.90 -16.63 17.18
CA LYS A 6 0.88 -17.73 16.21
C LYS A 6 -0.40 -17.69 15.36
N GLN A 7 -1.53 -17.28 15.94
CA GLN A 7 -2.77 -17.05 15.21
C GLN A 7 -2.66 -15.82 14.30
N ILE A 8 -1.97 -14.77 14.75
CA ILE A 8 -1.69 -13.56 13.95
C ILE A 8 -0.72 -13.86 12.80
N TYR A 9 0.30 -14.69 13.05
CA TYR A 9 1.28 -15.07 12.03
C TYR A 9 0.65 -15.79 10.83
N HIS A 10 -0.39 -16.60 11.05
CA HIS A 10 -1.12 -17.28 9.97
C HIS A 10 -2.07 -16.36 9.19
N LEU A 11 -2.46 -15.20 9.74
CA LEU A 11 -3.21 -14.17 9.02
C LEU A 11 -2.30 -13.43 8.02
N PHE A 12 -1.02 -13.27 8.35
CA PHE A 12 -0.04 -12.60 7.50
C PHE A 12 0.47 -13.53 6.39
N ASN A 13 -0.34 -13.72 5.34
CA ASN A 13 0.07 -14.48 4.16
C ASN A 13 0.92 -13.58 3.23
N PRO A 14 2.25 -13.78 3.11
CA PRO A 14 3.11 -12.92 2.30
C PRO A 14 2.83 -13.00 0.79
N ASN A 15 2.01 -13.95 0.35
CA ASN A 15 1.54 -14.06 -1.04
C ASN A 15 0.23 -13.29 -1.29
N LYS A 16 -0.39 -12.73 -0.25
CA LYS A 16 -1.58 -11.88 -0.36
C LYS A 16 -1.21 -10.46 0.05
N ALA A 17 -1.49 -9.51 -0.83
CA ALA A 17 -1.35 -8.09 -0.49
C ALA A 17 -2.47 -7.67 0.46
N LEU A 18 -2.20 -6.69 1.32
CA LEU A 18 -3.24 -6.08 2.15
C LEU A 18 -4.17 -5.24 1.28
N GLN A 19 -5.47 -5.33 1.52
CA GLN A 19 -6.53 -4.63 0.78
C GLN A 19 -7.67 -4.26 1.74
N ASN A 20 -8.41 -3.18 1.44
CA ASN A 20 -9.62 -2.78 2.17
C ASN A 20 -9.40 -2.75 3.70
N ASP A 21 -10.31 -3.36 4.46
CA ASP A 21 -10.24 -3.46 5.93
C ASP A 21 -8.91 -4.05 6.43
N ASP A 22 -8.30 -5.00 5.71
CA ASP A 22 -7.01 -5.56 6.12
C ASP A 22 -5.88 -4.53 5.99
N LEU A 23 -5.98 -3.64 4.99
CA LEU A 23 -5.04 -2.53 4.85
C LEU A 23 -5.20 -1.54 6.00
N GLU A 24 -6.42 -1.18 6.38
CA GLU A 24 -6.67 -0.25 7.48
C GLU A 24 -6.23 -0.82 8.84
N ASN A 25 -6.52 -2.10 9.09
CA ASN A 25 -6.29 -2.71 10.41
C ASN A 25 -4.86 -3.23 10.61
N TYR A 26 -4.13 -3.55 9.53
CA TYR A 26 -2.85 -4.27 9.63
C TYR A 26 -1.69 -3.63 8.86
N TYR A 27 -1.91 -2.53 8.13
CA TYR A 27 -0.79 -1.81 7.51
C TYR A 27 0.05 -1.12 8.58
N VAL A 28 1.36 -1.29 8.48
CA VAL A 28 2.33 -0.61 9.34
C VAL A 28 3.04 0.44 8.52
N GLU A 29 2.86 1.70 8.91
CA GLU A 29 3.53 2.83 8.28
C GLU A 29 5.04 2.75 8.52
N ILE A 30 5.79 3.00 7.45
CA ILE A 30 7.25 3.09 7.47
C ILE A 30 7.57 4.48 6.91
N ASP A 31 8.18 5.35 7.72
CA ASP A 31 8.35 6.78 7.41
C ASP A 31 8.83 7.05 5.97
N GLN A 32 9.84 6.31 5.51
CA GLN A 32 10.38 6.48 4.17
C GLN A 32 9.40 6.10 3.05
N ASN A 33 8.54 5.10 3.29
CA ASN A 33 7.50 4.71 2.34
C ASN A 33 6.37 5.73 2.32
N GLU A 34 5.98 6.29 3.48
CA GLU A 34 4.91 7.29 3.53
C GLU A 34 5.30 8.59 2.81
N ILE A 35 6.56 9.03 2.93
CA ILE A 35 7.08 10.15 2.12
C ILE A 35 6.90 9.87 0.63
N ASN A 36 7.27 8.66 0.17
CA ASN A 36 7.12 8.28 -1.24
C ASN A 36 5.65 8.19 -1.67
N ILE A 37 4.76 7.75 -0.78
CA ILE A 37 3.32 7.65 -1.05
C ILE A 37 2.71 9.05 -1.19
N GLU A 38 3.08 10.02 -0.35
CA GLU A 38 2.55 11.39 -0.45
C GLU A 38 3.02 12.11 -1.73
N ASP A 39 4.28 11.92 -2.12
CA ASP A 39 4.80 12.43 -3.41
C ASP A 39 4.04 11.82 -4.60
N LEU A 40 3.76 10.51 -4.54
CA LEU A 40 2.99 9.81 -5.58
C LEU A 40 1.52 10.27 -5.61
N LYS A 41 0.93 10.57 -4.46
CA LYS A 41 -0.43 11.11 -4.35
C LYS A 41 -0.52 12.48 -5.03
N THR A 42 0.40 13.39 -4.73
CA THR A 42 0.46 14.71 -5.38
C THR A 42 0.55 14.57 -6.91
N ARG A 43 1.35 13.62 -7.40
CA ARG A 43 1.47 13.34 -8.85
C ARG A 43 0.19 12.77 -9.45
N LEU A 44 -0.54 11.94 -8.73
CA LEU A 44 -1.83 11.39 -9.17
C LEU A 44 -2.90 12.49 -9.23
N GLU A 45 -2.98 13.35 -8.22
CA GLU A 45 -3.90 14.49 -8.20
C GLU A 45 -3.67 15.40 -9.42
N LEU A 46 -2.41 15.77 -9.68
CA LEU A 46 -2.04 16.55 -10.87
C LEU A 46 -2.38 15.82 -12.18
N SER A 47 -2.18 14.50 -12.26
CA SER A 47 -2.55 13.67 -13.41
C SER A 47 -4.05 13.72 -13.68
N LEU A 48 -4.87 13.67 -12.62
CA LEU A 48 -6.33 13.74 -12.72
C LEU A 48 -6.79 15.14 -13.16
N GLU A 49 -6.19 16.21 -12.64
CA GLU A 49 -6.51 17.58 -13.04
C GLU A 49 -6.14 17.85 -14.50
N THR A 50 -4.95 17.43 -14.92
CA THR A 50 -4.42 17.70 -16.26
C THR A 50 -4.90 16.72 -17.33
N HIS A 51 -5.54 15.61 -16.92
CA HIS A 51 -5.92 14.49 -17.80
C HIS A 51 -4.72 13.81 -18.50
N GLU A 52 -3.50 14.04 -18.00
CA GLU A 52 -2.28 13.43 -18.51
C GLU A 52 -1.99 12.12 -17.78
N PRO A 53 -1.89 10.96 -18.47
CA PRO A 53 -1.70 9.68 -17.83
C PRO A 53 -0.30 9.53 -17.25
N ILE A 54 -0.19 9.15 -15.97
CA ILE A 54 1.08 8.82 -15.35
C ILE A 54 1.37 7.31 -15.37
N LYS A 55 2.65 6.96 -15.49
CA LYS A 55 3.14 5.57 -15.39
C LYS A 55 4.00 5.43 -14.16
N LEU A 56 3.66 4.46 -13.31
CA LEU A 56 4.38 4.17 -12.06
C LEU A 56 5.03 2.79 -12.14
N LEU A 57 6.30 2.71 -11.74
CA LEU A 57 7.05 1.46 -11.65
C LEU A 57 7.46 1.19 -10.20
N PHE A 58 6.87 0.17 -9.60
CA PHE A 58 7.25 -0.31 -8.28
C PHE A 58 8.34 -1.39 -8.41
N THR A 59 9.53 -1.14 -7.87
CA THR A 59 10.66 -2.08 -7.91
C THR A 59 10.97 -2.65 -6.52
N GLY A 60 11.59 -3.82 -6.46
CA GLY A 60 11.98 -4.47 -5.20
C GLY A 60 11.80 -5.99 -5.21
N HIS A 61 12.33 -6.67 -4.18
CA HIS A 61 12.28 -8.14 -4.05
C HIS A 61 10.87 -8.71 -3.84
N ARG A 62 10.66 -10.01 -4.07
CA ARG A 62 9.39 -10.68 -3.76
C ARG A 62 9.05 -10.48 -2.28
N GLY A 63 7.79 -10.17 -1.99
CA GLY A 63 7.33 -9.94 -0.61
C GLY A 63 7.67 -8.56 -0.03
N SER A 64 8.29 -7.65 -0.79
CA SER A 64 8.66 -6.30 -0.32
C SER A 64 7.49 -5.31 -0.20
N GLY A 65 6.23 -5.77 -0.25
CA GLY A 65 5.06 -4.90 -0.10
C GLY A 65 4.66 -4.04 -1.31
N LYS A 66 5.23 -4.25 -2.51
CA LYS A 66 4.89 -3.44 -3.71
C LYS A 66 3.38 -3.32 -4.00
N THR A 67 2.68 -4.46 -4.03
CA THR A 67 1.23 -4.47 -4.26
C THR A 67 0.47 -3.80 -3.12
N THR A 68 0.93 -3.97 -1.88
CA THR A 68 0.36 -3.30 -0.71
C THR A 68 0.53 -1.78 -0.79
N ALA A 69 1.70 -1.30 -1.22
CA ALA A 69 1.96 0.13 -1.43
C ALA A 69 1.06 0.71 -2.55
N LEU A 70 0.82 -0.04 -3.63
CA LEU A 70 -0.14 0.36 -4.65
C LEU A 70 -1.57 0.46 -4.08
N ASN A 71 -2.00 -0.53 -3.29
CA ASN A 71 -3.32 -0.49 -2.66
C ASN A 71 -3.45 0.67 -1.67
N ARG A 72 -2.36 0.99 -0.93
CA ARG A 72 -2.26 2.18 -0.08
C ARG A 72 -2.42 3.46 -0.88
N LEU A 73 -1.73 3.60 -2.00
CA LEU A 73 -1.85 4.76 -2.86
C LEU A 73 -3.28 4.93 -3.42
N VAL A 74 -3.89 3.83 -3.89
CA VAL A 74 -5.27 3.84 -4.42
C VAL A 74 -6.30 4.14 -3.35
N SER A 75 -6.05 3.76 -2.08
CA SER A 75 -6.99 4.06 -0.98
C SER A 75 -7.23 5.55 -0.76
N TYR A 76 -6.32 6.42 -1.22
CA TYR A 76 -6.48 7.88 -1.16
C TYR A 76 -7.28 8.48 -2.31
N LEU A 77 -7.60 7.70 -3.35
CA LEU A 77 -8.35 8.17 -4.52
C LEU A 77 -9.86 7.94 -4.41
N ASN A 78 -10.33 7.35 -3.30
CA ASN A 78 -11.74 7.06 -3.02
C ASN A 78 -12.38 8.11 -2.12
#